data_AF-A0A9E2I0V0-F1
#
_entry.id   AF-A0A9E2I0V0-F1
#
_cell.length_a   1.000
_cell.length_b   1.000
_cell.length_c   1.000
_cell.angle_alpha   90.00
_cell.angle_beta   90.00
_cell.angle_gamma   90.00
#
_symmetry.space_group_name_H-M   'P 1'
#
loop_
_entity.id
_entity.type
_entity.pdbx_description
1 polymer ?
#
loop_
_entity_poly.entity_id
_entity_poly.type
_entity_poly.pdbx_seq_one_letter_code
_entity_poly.pdbx_strand_id
1 'polypeptide(L)'
;MSDKNKYAALFEDDDDIFLGSPKSKFLDIVFNANSNLVKNELASIVERMAAMEIMLDEKVGGDWERQLATKDYNRRSEVDEKAKSLYIEYTGNVLSKNE
;
A
#
# COMPACT_ATOMS: atom_id res chain seq x y z
N MET A 1 -9.70 -5.68 -17.48
CA MET A 1 -9.82 -6.13 -16.07
C MET A 1 -8.41 -6.13 -15.52
N SER A 2 -8.09 -5.22 -14.60
CA SER A 2 -6.72 -5.00 -14.10
C SER A 2 -6.38 -6.09 -13.08
N ASP A 3 -5.15 -6.63 -13.14
CA ASP A 3 -4.60 -7.71 -12.28
C ASP A 3 -4.68 -7.47 -10.76
N LYS A 4 -5.21 -6.32 -10.34
CA LYS A 4 -5.45 -5.89 -8.95
C LYS A 4 -6.28 -6.87 -8.11
N ASN A 5 -7.00 -7.79 -8.74
CA ASN A 5 -7.90 -8.72 -8.04
C ASN A 5 -7.31 -10.12 -7.78
N LYS A 6 -6.13 -10.46 -8.30
CA LYS A 6 -5.58 -11.82 -8.14
C LYS A 6 -5.16 -12.13 -6.70
N TYR A 7 -4.73 -11.10 -5.96
CA TYR A 7 -4.22 -11.25 -4.61
C TYR A 7 -5.25 -10.94 -3.53
N ALA A 8 -6.43 -10.39 -3.88
CA ALA A 8 -7.53 -10.19 -2.94
C ALA A 8 -7.94 -11.50 -2.27
N ALA A 9 -7.93 -12.61 -3.02
CA ALA A 9 -8.21 -13.96 -2.51
C ALA A 9 -7.29 -14.42 -1.35
N LEU A 10 -6.05 -13.90 -1.24
CA LEU A 10 -5.16 -14.18 -0.10
C LEU A 10 -5.62 -13.51 1.22
N PHE A 11 -6.63 -12.65 1.13
CA PHE A 11 -7.18 -11.86 2.22
C PHE A 11 -8.71 -11.96 2.33
N GLU A 12 -9.39 -12.74 1.46
CA GLU A 12 -10.86 -12.91 1.45
C GLU A 12 -11.38 -14.07 2.32
N ASP A 13 -10.49 -14.96 2.81
CA ASP A 13 -10.85 -15.94 3.85
C ASP A 13 -10.93 -15.24 5.23
N ASP A 14 -11.92 -14.36 5.38
CA ASP A 14 -12.26 -13.62 6.60
C ASP A 14 -12.77 -14.53 7.74
N ASP A 15 -12.88 -15.84 7.53
CA ASP A 15 -13.23 -16.84 8.56
C ASP A 15 -12.01 -17.36 9.35
N ASP A 16 -10.79 -17.02 8.95
CA ASP A 16 -9.59 -17.44 9.67
C ASP A 16 -9.04 -16.27 10.52
N ILE A 17 -9.52 -16.20 11.77
CA ILE A 17 -9.06 -15.27 12.81
C ILE A 17 -7.53 -15.30 13.03
N PHE A 18 -6.83 -16.29 12.47
CA PHE A 18 -5.38 -16.45 12.53
C PHE A 18 -4.60 -15.88 11.33
N LEU A 19 -5.27 -15.47 10.23
CA LEU A 19 -4.66 -14.81 9.08
C LEU A 19 -4.71 -13.29 9.29
N GLY A 20 -3.66 -12.72 9.89
CA GLY A 20 -3.61 -11.31 10.30
C GLY A 20 -3.99 -10.28 9.24
N SER A 21 -4.24 -9.04 9.69
CA SER A 21 -4.62 -7.89 8.85
C SER A 21 -3.74 -7.69 7.59
N PRO A 22 -4.23 -7.05 6.52
CA PRO A 22 -3.42 -6.71 5.35
C PRO A 22 -2.10 -6.03 5.70
N LYS A 23 -2.13 -5.12 6.68
CA LYS A 23 -0.94 -4.46 7.21
C LYS A 23 0.04 -5.46 7.84
N SER A 24 -0.42 -6.33 8.74
CA SER A 24 0.49 -7.28 9.40
C SER A 24 1.10 -8.24 8.40
N LYS A 25 0.31 -8.78 7.45
CA LYS A 25 0.83 -9.64 6.37
C LYS A 25 1.89 -8.93 5.52
N PHE A 26 1.64 -7.68 5.12
CA PHE A 26 2.65 -6.91 4.38
C PHE A 26 3.94 -6.74 5.18
N LEU A 27 3.84 -6.39 6.46
CA LEU A 27 5.02 -6.23 7.33
C LEU A 27 5.76 -7.55 7.52
N ASP A 28 5.04 -8.66 7.70
CA ASP A 28 5.63 -10.00 7.80
C ASP A 28 6.42 -10.34 6.52
N ILE A 29 5.89 -10.01 5.34
CA ILE A 29 6.59 -10.16 4.06
C ILE A 29 7.82 -9.26 3.97
N VAL A 30 7.73 -7.99 4.40
CA VAL A 30 8.87 -7.07 4.44
C VAL A 30 10.03 -7.63 5.29
N PHE A 31 9.72 -8.29 6.40
CA PHE A 31 10.76 -8.83 7.29
C PHE A 31 11.30 -10.20 6.85
N ASN A 32 10.49 -11.04 6.20
CA ASN A 32 10.84 -12.45 5.97
C ASN A 32 11.07 -12.84 4.51
N ALA A 33 10.64 -12.04 3.52
CA ALA A 33 10.84 -12.36 2.11
C ALA A 33 12.26 -12.02 1.62
N ASN A 34 12.55 -12.33 0.35
CA ASN A 34 13.85 -12.02 -0.25
C ASN A 34 14.14 -10.51 -0.18
N SER A 35 15.24 -10.16 0.49
CA SER A 35 15.58 -8.74 0.76
C SER A 35 15.75 -7.89 -0.50
N ASN A 36 16.14 -8.46 -1.64
CA ASN A 36 16.25 -7.70 -2.90
C ASN A 36 14.87 -7.36 -3.47
N LEU A 37 13.92 -8.31 -3.42
CA LEU A 37 12.55 -8.08 -3.87
C LEU A 37 11.85 -7.04 -2.99
N VAL A 38 12.02 -7.14 -1.67
CA VAL A 38 11.49 -6.17 -0.71
C VAL A 38 12.10 -4.79 -0.94
N LYS A 39 13.42 -4.66 -1.08
CA LYS A 39 14.09 -3.37 -1.35
C LYS A 39 13.58 -2.73 -2.63
N ASN A 40 13.42 -3.51 -3.70
CA ASN A 40 12.91 -3.01 -4.97
C ASN A 40 11.46 -2.51 -4.84
N GLU A 41 10.61 -3.22 -4.11
CA GLU A 41 9.23 -2.76 -3.88
C GLU A 41 9.19 -1.50 -3.03
N LEU A 42 9.93 -1.45 -1.92
CA LEU A 42 9.99 -0.25 -1.07
C LEU A 42 10.52 0.97 -1.83
N ALA A 43 11.55 0.80 -2.67
CA ALA A 43 12.05 1.86 -3.53
C ALA A 43 10.97 2.35 -4.50
N SER A 44 10.24 1.44 -5.15
CA SER A 44 9.15 1.78 -6.06
C SER A 44 8.00 2.52 -5.36
N ILE A 45 7.68 2.15 -4.10
CA ILE A 45 6.69 2.87 -3.29
C ILE A 45 7.15 4.31 -3.03
N VAL A 46 8.42 4.52 -2.67
CA VAL A 46 8.98 5.86 -2.43
C VAL A 46 8.96 6.70 -3.71
N GLU A 47 9.40 6.16 -4.84
CA GLU A 47 9.35 6.85 -6.14
C GLU A 47 7.93 7.24 -6.53
N ARG A 48 6.97 6.34 -6.31
CA ARG A 48 5.55 6.61 -6.55
C ARG A 48 5.02 7.72 -5.62
N MET A 49 5.41 7.74 -4.34
CA MET A 49 5.04 8.80 -3.41
C MET A 49 5.58 10.14 -3.89
N ALA A 50 6.88 10.24 -4.21
CA ALA A 50 7.48 11.47 -4.73
C ALA A 50 6.78 11.98 -5.99
N ALA A 51 6.44 11.09 -6.92
CA ALA A 51 5.69 11.45 -8.12
C ALA A 51 4.28 11.98 -7.79
N MET A 52 3.59 11.38 -6.82
CA MET A 52 2.27 11.85 -6.38
C MET A 52 2.34 13.22 -5.71
N GLU A 53 3.36 13.48 -4.89
CA GLU A 53 3.56 14.78 -4.22
C GLU A 53 3.79 15.89 -5.26
N ILE A 54 4.68 15.66 -6.24
CA ILE A 54 4.91 16.61 -7.34
C ILE A 54 3.62 16.88 -8.12
N MET A 55 2.90 15.83 -8.53
CA MET A 55 1.64 15.98 -9.28
C MET A 55 0.56 16.69 -8.46
N LEU A 56 0.57 16.56 -7.14
CA LEU A 56 -0.39 17.19 -6.25
C LEU A 56 -0.05 18.68 -6.08
N ASP A 57 1.22 19.00 -5.86
CA ASP A 57 1.72 20.38 -5.86
C ASP A 57 1.37 21.12 -7.15
N GLU A 58 1.59 20.49 -8.31
CA GLU A 58 1.25 21.08 -9.61
C GLU A 58 -0.25 21.36 -9.78
N LYS A 59 -1.12 20.55 -9.15
CA LYS A 59 -2.58 20.61 -9.35
C LYS A 59 -3.31 21.47 -8.33
N VAL A 60 -2.90 21.43 -7.06
CA VAL A 60 -3.61 22.09 -5.95
C VAL A 60 -2.72 23.02 -5.14
N GLY A 61 -1.42 23.14 -5.47
CA GLY A 61 -0.45 23.90 -4.70
C GLY A 61 -0.11 23.25 -3.34
N GLY A 62 0.85 23.78 -2.58
CA GLY A 62 1.38 23.12 -1.38
C GLY A 62 0.47 23.02 -0.15
N ASP A 63 -0.80 23.44 -0.21
CA ASP A 63 -1.70 23.36 0.97
C ASP A 63 -2.08 21.91 1.33
N TRP A 64 -1.98 20.96 0.39
CA TRP A 64 -2.25 19.54 0.66
C TRP A 64 -1.32 18.96 1.73
N GLU A 65 -0.06 19.41 1.78
CA GLU A 65 0.92 18.93 2.76
C GLU A 65 0.48 19.30 4.17
N ARG A 66 -0.01 20.54 4.36
CA ARG A 66 -0.57 21.00 5.62
C ARG A 66 -1.79 20.16 6.01
N GLN A 67 -2.73 19.91 5.08
CA GLN A 67 -3.93 19.12 5.34
C GLN A 67 -3.60 17.67 5.73
N LEU A 68 -2.60 17.06 5.08
CA LEU A 68 -2.09 15.74 5.47
C LEU A 68 -1.48 15.75 6.87
N ALA A 69 -0.63 16.73 7.19
CA ALA A 69 0.06 16.84 8.47
C ALA A 69 -0.90 17.04 9.64
N THR A 70 -1.94 17.86 9.47
CA THR A 70 -2.97 18.09 10.49
C THR A 70 -3.99 16.96 10.57
N LYS A 71 -3.93 15.98 9.64
CA LYS A 71 -4.97 14.97 9.42
C LYS A 71 -6.35 15.59 9.24
N ASP A 72 -6.39 16.81 8.72
CA ASP A 72 -7.60 17.61 8.54
C ASP A 72 -8.26 17.22 7.21
N TYR A 73 -8.62 15.93 7.10
CA TYR A 73 -9.36 15.40 5.97
C TYR A 73 -10.56 14.59 6.45
N ASN A 74 -11.74 14.93 5.94
CA ASN A 74 -13.03 14.35 6.36
C ASN A 74 -13.26 12.89 5.89
N ARG A 75 -12.27 12.28 5.23
CA ARG A 75 -12.40 10.98 4.52
C ARG A 75 -11.54 9.88 5.13
N ARG A 76 -11.42 9.85 6.46
CA ARG A 76 -10.52 8.91 7.17
C ARG A 76 -10.82 7.43 6.90
N SER A 77 -12.09 7.04 6.85
CA SER A 77 -12.49 5.66 6.51
C SER A 77 -11.99 5.24 5.14
N GLU A 78 -12.09 6.14 4.16
CA GLU A 78 -11.67 5.88 2.79
C GLU A 78 -10.14 5.80 2.68
N VAL A 79 -9.41 6.58 3.48
CA VAL A 79 -7.95 6.46 3.60
C VAL A 79 -7.58 5.10 4.21
N ASP A 80 -8.27 4.66 5.26
CA ASP A 80 -8.02 3.37 5.89
C ASP A 80 -8.30 2.19 4.93
N GLU A 81 -9.40 2.24 4.18
CA GLU A 81 -9.72 1.26 3.14
C GLU A 81 -8.68 1.27 2.02
N LYS A 82 -8.30 2.46 1.54
CA LYS A 82 -7.26 2.58 0.52
C LYS A 82 -5.92 2.03 1.02
N ALA A 83 -5.56 2.28 2.27
CA ALA A 83 -4.35 1.75 2.88
C ALA A 83 -4.39 0.21 2.93
N LYS A 84 -5.52 -0.40 3.31
CA LYS A 84 -5.70 -1.87 3.26
C LYS A 84 -5.46 -2.41 1.84
N SER A 85 -6.08 -1.81 0.81
CA SER A 85 -5.87 -2.24 -0.57
C SER A 85 -4.41 -2.11 -1.02
N LEU A 86 -3.72 -1.03 -0.62
CA LEU A 86 -2.30 -0.84 -0.93
C LEU A 86 -1.42 -1.90 -0.27
N TYR A 87 -1.70 -2.30 0.98
CA TYR A 87 -0.97 -3.39 1.62
C TYR A 87 -1.13 -4.72 0.88
N ILE A 88 -2.34 -5.02 0.39
CA ILE A 88 -2.61 -6.21 -0.43
C ILE A 88 -1.81 -6.14 -1.75
N GLU A 89 -1.89 -5.00 -2.44
CA GLU A 89 -1.19 -4.75 -3.70
C GLU A 89 0.33 -4.95 -3.57
N TYR A 90 0.96 -4.30 -2.58
CA TYR A 90 2.41 -4.39 -2.39
C TYR A 90 2.85 -5.77 -1.91
N THR A 91 2.03 -6.46 -1.11
CA THR A 91 2.27 -7.87 -0.77
C THR A 91 2.31 -8.73 -2.03
N GLY A 92 1.31 -8.58 -2.90
CA GLY A 92 1.25 -9.28 -4.18
C GLY A 92 2.47 -8.99 -5.06
N ASN A 93 2.91 -7.73 -5.13
CA ASN A 93 4.07 -7.33 -5.93
C ASN A 93 5.39 -7.94 -5.44
N VAL A 94 5.59 -8.06 -4.12
CA VAL A 94 6.79 -8.72 -3.57
C VAL A 94 6.78 -10.21 -3.90
N LEU A 95 5.62 -10.86 -3.76
CA LEU A 95 5.47 -12.30 -3.98
C LEU A 95 5.53 -12.69 -5.45
N SER A 96 4.93 -11.90 -6.34
CA SER A 96 4.88 -12.19 -7.78
C SER A 96 6.23 -12.09 -8.49
N LYS A 97 7.15 -11.29 -7.94
CA LYS A 97 8.53 -11.15 -8.44
C LYS A 97 9.44 -12.31 -7.99
N ASN A 98 8.93 -13.24 -7.19
CA ASN A 98 9.63 -14.46 -6.77
C ASN A 98 9.29 -15.67 -7.66
N GLU A 99 8.26 -15.56 -8.51
CA GLU A 99 7.91 -16.53 -9.57
C GLU A 99 8.64 -16.19 -10.88
#